data_AF-A0A9X2CM02-F1
#
_entry.id   AF-A0A9X2CM02-F1
#
_cell.length_a   1.000
_cell.length_b   1.000
_cell.length_c   1.000
_cell.angle_alpha   90.00
_cell.angle_beta   90.00
_cell.angle_gamma   90.00
#
_symmetry.space_group_name_H-M   'P 1'
#
loop_
_entity.id
_entity.type
_entity.pdbx_description
1 polymer ?
#
loop_
_entity_poly.entity_id
_entity_poly.type
_entity_poly.pdbx_seq_one_letter_code
_entity_poly.pdbx_strand_id
1 'polypeptide(L)'
;MNAHAEHFNKGLEKLLVDVKLEMIAFNQLQLERSLKSFCESFNLLSTLKPSSDDDVESPASILLDSYQAPLLASKTEAGYYRLISGLLTYQKLCKIYAGDAKALVPCIVLPRRPNKDILHLLMLNDIVRPLLKQFVNVTGDSITQSLSTWFVTDEHPSIFNSPQWQSLFPMIKTKKQLCEWLHVSTKTVRLK
;
A
#
# COMPACT_ATOMS: atom_id res chain seq x y z
N MET A 1 -12.94 -14.30 18.66
CA MET A 1 -12.47 -13.39 17.58
C MET A 1 -11.69 -12.25 18.22
N ASN A 2 -10.68 -11.71 17.53
CA ASN A 2 -9.89 -10.59 18.03
C ASN A 2 -10.76 -9.31 18.04
N ALA A 3 -11.00 -8.70 19.21
CA ALA A 3 -11.86 -7.51 19.36
C ALA A 3 -11.41 -6.34 18.45
N HIS A 4 -10.11 -6.24 18.15
CA HIS A 4 -9.59 -5.27 17.19
C HIS A 4 -10.04 -5.55 15.75
N ALA A 5 -10.16 -6.82 15.36
CA ALA A 5 -10.64 -7.21 14.03
C ALA A 5 -12.14 -6.95 13.85
N GLU A 6 -12.96 -7.12 14.89
CA GLU A 6 -14.41 -6.84 14.83
C GLU A 6 -14.71 -5.34 14.67
N HIS A 7 -14.01 -4.48 15.41
CA HIS A 7 -14.16 -3.03 15.24
C HIS A 7 -13.71 -2.58 13.84
N PHE A 8 -12.64 -3.18 13.32
CA PHE A 8 -12.13 -2.91 11.98
C PHE A 8 -13.11 -3.35 10.87
N ASN A 9 -13.72 -4.54 11.00
CA ASN A 9 -14.71 -5.04 10.05
C ASN A 9 -15.89 -4.08 9.87
N LYS A 10 -16.45 -3.54 10.96
CA LYS A 10 -17.57 -2.57 10.88
C LYS A 10 -17.19 -1.30 10.12
N GLY A 11 -15.92 -0.89 10.21
CA GLY A 11 -15.39 0.24 9.44
C GLY A 11 -15.29 -0.08 7.95
N LEU A 12 -14.78 -1.25 7.60
CA LEU A 12 -14.62 -1.71 6.22
C LEU A 12 -15.97 -1.97 5.52
N GLU A 13 -16.91 -2.62 6.20
CA GLU A 13 -18.25 -2.90 5.66
C GLU A 13 -18.96 -1.62 5.21
N LYS A 14 -18.84 -0.53 5.98
CA LYS A 14 -19.39 0.78 5.63
C LYS A 14 -18.76 1.40 4.38
N LEU A 15 -17.51 1.05 4.07
CA LEU A 15 -16.83 1.55 2.86
C LEU A 15 -17.35 0.85 1.59
N LEU A 16 -17.87 -0.38 1.71
CA LEU A 16 -18.35 -1.16 0.58
C LEU A 16 -19.80 -0.81 0.18
N VAL A 17 -20.49 0.02 0.96
CA VAL A 17 -21.82 0.52 0.61
C VAL A 17 -21.71 1.40 -0.64
N ASP A 18 -22.50 1.08 -1.67
CA ASP A 18 -22.55 1.80 -2.96
C ASP A 18 -21.21 1.88 -3.71
N VAL A 19 -20.29 0.94 -3.44
CA VAL A 19 -19.05 0.82 -4.19
C VAL A 19 -19.31 0.43 -5.64
N LYS A 20 -18.54 1.00 -6.58
CA LYS A 20 -18.67 0.71 -8.01
C LYS A 20 -17.34 0.32 -8.61
N LEU A 21 -17.37 -0.61 -9.56
CA LEU A 21 -16.26 -0.81 -10.49
C LEU A 21 -16.49 0.11 -11.69
N GLU A 22 -15.60 1.07 -11.90
CA GLU A 22 -15.69 2.07 -12.97
C GLU A 22 -14.42 2.06 -13.82
N MET A 23 -14.58 2.37 -15.12
CA MET A 23 -13.45 2.68 -16.00
C MET A 23 -13.18 4.17 -15.91
N ILE A 24 -12.07 4.57 -15.29
CA ILE A 24 -11.71 5.97 -15.08
C ILE A 24 -10.60 6.40 -16.01
N ALA A 25 -10.64 7.64 -16.48
CA ALA A 25 -9.52 8.21 -17.23
C ALA A 25 -8.30 8.32 -16.31
N PHE A 26 -7.17 7.79 -16.75
CA PHE A 26 -5.96 7.68 -15.92
C PHE A 26 -5.48 9.05 -15.42
N ASN A 27 -5.63 10.11 -16.23
CA ASN A 27 -5.28 11.48 -15.84
C ASN A 27 -6.15 12.07 -14.70
N GLN A 28 -7.31 11.48 -14.41
CA GLN A 28 -8.17 11.90 -13.30
C GLN A 28 -7.75 11.27 -11.97
N LEU A 29 -6.89 10.26 -12.01
CA LEU A 29 -6.38 9.57 -10.85
C LEU A 29 -5.15 10.32 -10.28
N GLN A 30 -5.17 10.57 -8.99
CA GLN A 30 -4.07 11.22 -8.28
C GLN A 30 -3.76 10.43 -7.01
N LEU A 31 -2.50 10.43 -6.61
CA LEU A 31 -2.14 9.89 -5.30
C LEU A 31 -2.91 10.63 -4.19
N GLU A 32 -3.29 9.87 -3.16
CA GLU A 32 -3.72 10.45 -1.89
C GLU A 32 -2.60 11.35 -1.34
N ARG A 33 -2.93 12.47 -0.69
CA ARG A 33 -1.93 13.46 -0.25
C ARG A 33 -0.89 12.87 0.71
N SER A 34 -1.33 12.14 1.73
CA SER A 34 -0.46 11.44 2.67
C SER A 34 0.36 10.36 1.97
N LEU A 35 -0.22 9.64 0.99
CA LEU A 35 0.52 8.67 0.19
C LEU A 35 1.60 9.33 -0.65
N LYS A 36 1.28 10.47 -1.29
CA LYS A 36 2.21 11.26 -2.10
C LYS A 36 3.38 11.76 -1.26
N SER A 37 3.09 12.47 -0.17
CA SER A 37 4.12 12.98 0.75
C SER A 37 4.98 11.84 1.30
N PHE A 38 4.36 10.69 1.57
CA PHE A 38 5.06 9.50 2.00
C PHE A 38 6.04 8.97 0.92
N CYS A 39 5.56 8.75 -0.30
CA CYS A 39 6.36 8.30 -1.43
C CYS A 39 7.57 9.21 -1.69
N GLU A 40 7.38 10.53 -1.60
CA GLU A 40 8.41 11.54 -1.77
C GLU A 40 9.46 11.50 -0.66
N SER A 41 9.05 11.31 0.60
CA SER A 41 9.95 11.28 1.76
C SER A 41 10.89 10.07 1.80
N PHE A 42 10.44 8.92 1.27
CA PHE A 42 11.13 7.64 1.44
C PHE A 42 11.71 7.08 0.13
N ASN A 43 11.55 7.80 -0.99
CA ASN A 43 11.81 7.29 -2.33
C ASN A 43 11.21 5.88 -2.52
N LEU A 44 9.97 5.69 -2.07
CA LEU A 44 9.33 4.38 -1.88
C LEU A 44 9.38 3.52 -3.14
N LEU A 45 9.25 4.17 -4.29
CA LEU A 45 9.37 3.60 -5.62
C LEU A 45 10.69 2.85 -5.85
N SER A 46 11.79 3.43 -5.40
CA SER A 46 13.12 2.81 -5.52
C SER A 46 13.27 1.60 -4.59
N THR A 47 12.63 1.65 -3.42
CA THR A 47 12.70 0.60 -2.39
C THR A 47 11.83 -0.61 -2.72
N LEU A 48 10.70 -0.38 -3.40
CA LEU A 48 9.78 -1.43 -3.84
C LEU A 48 10.11 -1.98 -5.23
N LYS A 49 11.31 -1.71 -5.76
CA LYS A 49 11.74 -2.28 -7.04
C LYS A 49 11.63 -3.81 -6.99
N PRO A 50 10.90 -4.44 -7.93
CA PRO A 50 10.84 -5.88 -7.99
C PRO A 50 12.23 -6.48 -8.21
N SER A 51 12.41 -7.72 -7.78
CA SER A 51 13.68 -8.46 -7.97
C SER A 51 13.94 -8.82 -9.44
N SER A 52 12.93 -8.72 -10.30
CA SER A 52 13.00 -8.93 -11.74
C SER A 52 13.25 -7.60 -12.47
N ASP A 53 13.89 -7.68 -13.63
CA ASP A 53 14.16 -6.52 -14.46
C ASP A 53 12.86 -5.93 -15.03
N ASP A 54 12.54 -4.71 -14.62
CA ASP A 54 11.32 -3.98 -15.05
C ASP A 54 11.29 -3.80 -16.58
N ASP A 55 12.45 -3.81 -17.25
CA ASP A 55 12.59 -3.62 -18.70
C ASP A 55 12.09 -4.83 -19.52
N VAL A 56 11.79 -5.96 -18.86
CA VAL A 56 11.28 -7.19 -19.48
C VAL A 56 9.76 -7.35 -19.28
N GLU A 57 9.14 -6.53 -18.44
CA GLU A 57 7.72 -6.65 -18.13
C GLU A 57 6.85 -6.19 -19.31
N SER A 58 6.02 -7.11 -19.83
CA SER A 58 5.14 -6.82 -20.97
C SER A 58 4.03 -5.83 -20.58
N PRO A 59 3.76 -4.79 -21.40
CA PRO A 59 2.60 -3.91 -21.21
C PRO A 59 1.29 -4.68 -21.07
N ALA A 60 1.13 -5.81 -21.78
CA ALA A 60 -0.06 -6.66 -21.66
C ALA A 60 -0.20 -7.25 -20.25
N SER A 61 0.90 -7.63 -19.60
CA SER A 61 0.88 -8.15 -18.22
C SER A 61 0.42 -7.08 -17.24
N ILE A 62 0.97 -5.87 -17.35
CA ILE A 62 0.62 -4.74 -16.50
C ILE A 62 -0.87 -4.38 -16.64
N LEU A 63 -1.38 -4.42 -17.88
CA LEU A 63 -2.81 -4.23 -18.13
C LEU A 63 -3.62 -5.33 -17.46
N LEU A 64 -3.30 -6.61 -17.67
CA LEU A 64 -4.00 -7.72 -17.04
C LEU A 64 -3.99 -7.63 -15.51
N ASP A 65 -2.86 -7.27 -14.90
CA ASP A 65 -2.74 -7.06 -13.45
C ASP A 65 -3.73 -5.98 -12.97
N SER A 66 -3.91 -4.90 -13.74
CA SER A 66 -4.89 -3.86 -13.40
C SER A 66 -6.33 -4.35 -13.45
N TYR A 67 -6.67 -5.33 -14.30
CA TYR A 67 -8.01 -5.91 -14.34
C TYR A 67 -8.22 -6.97 -13.25
N GLN A 68 -7.17 -7.74 -12.91
CA GLN A 68 -7.24 -8.80 -11.90
C GLN A 68 -7.20 -8.26 -10.48
N ALA A 69 -6.49 -7.15 -10.26
CA ALA A 69 -6.44 -6.41 -9.01
C ALA A 69 -6.67 -4.90 -9.28
N PRO A 70 -7.93 -4.48 -9.50
CA PRO A 70 -8.26 -3.09 -9.80
C PRO A 70 -7.79 -2.12 -8.72
N LEU A 71 -7.42 -0.92 -9.17
CA LEU A 71 -7.03 0.15 -8.26
C LEU A 71 -8.20 0.51 -7.35
N LEU A 72 -7.93 0.82 -6.08
CA LEU A 72 -8.94 1.33 -5.16
C LEU A 72 -8.79 2.85 -5.05
N ALA A 73 -9.86 3.60 -5.29
CA ALA A 73 -9.85 5.05 -5.16
C ALA A 73 -11.12 5.59 -4.51
N SER A 74 -11.04 6.79 -3.94
CA SER A 74 -12.23 7.56 -3.54
C SER A 74 -12.45 8.74 -4.48
N LYS A 75 -13.71 8.97 -4.86
CA LYS A 75 -14.08 10.15 -5.65
C LYS A 75 -14.01 11.42 -4.80
N THR A 76 -13.52 12.50 -5.39
CA THR A 76 -13.50 13.83 -4.78
C THR A 76 -14.68 14.66 -5.27
N GLU A 77 -15.06 15.69 -4.50
CA GLU A 77 -16.11 16.64 -4.88
C GLU A 77 -15.80 17.35 -6.21
N ALA A 78 -14.51 17.59 -6.49
CA ALA A 78 -14.04 18.19 -7.74
C ALA A 78 -14.04 17.23 -8.94
N GLY A 79 -14.52 15.99 -8.79
CA GLY A 79 -14.63 15.01 -9.88
C GLY A 79 -13.36 14.20 -10.16
N TYR A 80 -12.26 14.45 -9.46
CA TYR A 80 -11.03 13.63 -9.52
C TYR A 80 -11.10 12.42 -8.60
N TYR A 81 -10.21 11.46 -8.80
CA TYR A 81 -10.08 10.24 -8.00
C TYR A 81 -8.79 10.24 -7.20
N ARG A 82 -8.86 9.86 -5.92
CA ARG A 82 -7.69 9.71 -5.04
C ARG A 82 -7.38 8.24 -4.86
N LEU A 83 -6.22 7.80 -5.33
CA LEU A 83 -5.74 6.43 -5.19
C LEU A 83 -5.48 6.10 -3.72
N ILE A 84 -6.10 5.02 -3.24
CA ILE A 84 -5.99 4.50 -1.87
C ILE A 84 -5.11 3.26 -1.82
N SER A 85 -5.25 2.34 -2.78
CA SER A 85 -4.49 1.08 -2.88
C SER A 85 -4.31 0.67 -4.34
N GLY A 86 -3.27 -0.12 -4.61
CA GLY A 86 -2.81 -0.47 -5.96
C GLY A 86 -1.60 0.36 -6.39
N LEU A 87 -0.77 0.84 -5.46
CA LEU A 87 0.33 1.75 -5.74
C LEU A 87 1.30 1.21 -6.80
N LEU A 88 1.70 -0.06 -6.69
CA LEU A 88 2.64 -0.67 -7.63
C LEU A 88 2.07 -0.75 -9.04
N THR A 89 0.83 -1.20 -9.18
CA THR A 89 0.12 -1.24 -10.46
C THR A 89 -0.03 0.16 -11.05
N TYR A 90 -0.40 1.15 -10.23
CA TYR A 90 -0.49 2.56 -10.66
C TYR A 90 0.85 3.07 -11.21
N GLN A 91 1.97 2.76 -10.56
CA GLN A 91 3.29 3.19 -11.00
C GLN A 91 3.70 2.55 -12.33
N LYS A 92 3.39 1.27 -12.53
CA LYS A 92 3.59 0.58 -13.81
C LYS A 92 2.73 1.19 -14.92
N LEU A 93 1.48 1.52 -14.62
CA LEU A 93 0.57 2.21 -15.56
C LEU A 93 1.06 3.62 -15.91
N CYS A 94 1.72 4.35 -14.99
CA CYS A 94 2.37 5.62 -15.32
C CYS A 94 3.42 5.47 -16.44
N LYS A 95 4.15 4.35 -16.48
CA LYS A 95 5.14 4.08 -17.54
C LYS A 95 4.46 3.86 -18.90
N ILE A 96 3.34 3.14 -18.92
CA ILE A 96 2.58 2.83 -20.15
C ILE A 96 1.86 4.06 -20.68
N TYR A 97 1.23 4.84 -19.80
CA TYR A 97 0.37 5.96 -20.17
C TYR A 97 1.04 7.33 -20.11
N ALA A 98 2.37 7.38 -20.02
CA ALA A 98 3.13 8.64 -19.97
C ALA A 98 2.77 9.62 -21.12
N GLY A 99 2.22 9.13 -22.23
CA GLY A 99 1.75 9.94 -23.37
C GLY A 99 0.25 9.85 -23.69
N ASP A 100 -0.55 9.04 -22.98
CA ASP A 100 -1.98 8.87 -23.25
C ASP A 100 -2.84 9.24 -22.02
N ALA A 101 -3.17 10.52 -21.94
CA ALA A 101 -3.95 11.06 -20.84
C ALA A 101 -5.40 10.54 -20.79
N LYS A 102 -5.92 9.94 -21.86
CA LYS A 102 -7.32 9.48 -21.95
C LYS A 102 -7.48 7.98 -21.78
N ALA A 103 -6.39 7.24 -21.59
CA ALA A 103 -6.43 5.82 -21.31
C ALA A 103 -7.35 5.53 -20.11
N LEU A 104 -8.17 4.49 -20.24
CA LEU A 104 -9.11 4.08 -19.20
C LEU A 104 -8.52 2.93 -18.38
N VAL A 105 -8.66 3.02 -17.06
CA VAL A 105 -8.22 1.96 -16.12
C VAL A 105 -9.37 1.50 -15.24
N PRO A 106 -9.47 0.20 -14.94
CA PRO A 106 -10.46 -0.32 -14.01
C PRO A 106 -10.13 0.15 -12.58
N CYS A 107 -11.12 0.72 -11.91
CA CYS A 107 -10.98 1.21 -10.55
C CYS A 107 -12.23 0.90 -9.71
N ILE A 108 -12.02 0.34 -8.52
CA ILE A 108 -13.03 0.25 -7.47
C ILE A 108 -13.14 1.64 -6.84
N VAL A 109 -14.26 2.30 -7.06
CA VAL A 109 -14.54 3.66 -6.60
C VAL A 109 -15.39 3.61 -5.33
N LEU A 110 -14.79 4.06 -4.23
CA LEU A 110 -15.50 4.32 -2.99
C LEU A 110 -16.32 5.61 -3.16
N PRO A 111 -17.62 5.60 -2.80
CA PRO A 111 -18.47 6.78 -2.92
C PRO A 111 -18.11 7.87 -1.92
N ARG A 112 -17.41 7.50 -0.83
CA ARG A 112 -16.93 8.41 0.20
C ARG A 112 -15.49 8.09 0.54
N ARG A 113 -14.72 9.13 0.85
CA ARG A 113 -13.36 8.97 1.35
C ARG A 113 -13.39 8.25 2.71
N PRO A 114 -12.55 7.21 2.93
CA PRO A 114 -12.42 6.61 4.25
C PRO A 114 -12.00 7.63 5.30
N ASN A 115 -12.30 7.36 6.56
CA ASN A 115 -11.74 8.14 7.66
C ASN A 115 -10.21 8.00 7.70
N LYS A 116 -9.53 8.92 8.41
CA LYS A 116 -8.06 9.00 8.41
C LYS A 116 -7.40 7.68 8.85
N ASP A 117 -7.94 7.03 9.87
CA ASP A 117 -7.33 5.82 10.44
C ASP A 117 -7.44 4.63 9.48
N ILE A 118 -8.62 4.39 8.90
CA ILE A 118 -8.82 3.32 7.93
C ILE A 118 -8.03 3.60 6.65
N LEU A 119 -8.03 4.85 6.18
CA LEU A 119 -7.25 5.26 5.00
C LEU A 119 -5.77 4.93 5.19
N HIS A 120 -5.21 5.31 6.35
CA HIS A 120 -3.81 5.07 6.66
C HIS A 120 -3.50 3.57 6.74
N LEU A 121 -4.36 2.76 7.36
CA LEU A 121 -4.19 1.31 7.43
C LEU A 121 -4.28 0.64 6.05
N LEU A 122 -5.21 1.06 5.19
CA LEU A 122 -5.31 0.55 3.82
C LEU A 122 -4.01 0.83 3.04
N MET A 123 -3.50 2.06 3.13
CA MET A 123 -2.25 2.46 2.50
C MET A 123 -1.05 1.69 3.04
N LEU A 124 -0.92 1.58 4.37
CA LEU A 124 0.17 0.82 4.99
C LEU A 124 0.12 -0.65 4.59
N ASN A 125 -1.05 -1.27 4.56
CA ASN A 125 -1.20 -2.65 4.12
C ASN A 125 -0.83 -2.82 2.63
N ASP A 126 -1.21 -1.88 1.76
CA ASP A 126 -0.85 -1.87 0.33
C ASP A 126 0.66 -1.79 0.10
N ILE A 127 1.41 -1.14 0.99
CA ILE A 127 2.85 -0.91 0.87
C ILE A 127 3.66 -2.01 1.57
N VAL A 128 3.28 -2.35 2.81
CA VAL A 128 4.01 -3.31 3.65
C VAL A 128 3.86 -4.72 3.09
N ARG A 129 2.70 -5.06 2.52
CA ARG A 129 2.45 -6.41 2.02
C ARG A 129 3.37 -6.76 0.84
N PRO A 130 3.56 -5.92 -0.18
CA PRO A 130 4.58 -6.15 -1.20
C PRO A 130 6.00 -6.27 -0.64
N LEU A 131 6.39 -5.38 0.28
CA LEU A 131 7.72 -5.38 0.91
C LEU A 131 8.00 -6.69 1.65
N LEU A 132 7.02 -7.20 2.40
CA LEU A 132 7.21 -8.29 3.36
C LEU A 132 6.75 -9.67 2.86
N LYS A 133 5.74 -9.72 1.98
CA LYS A 133 5.11 -10.98 1.57
C LYS A 133 5.32 -11.36 0.12
N GLN A 134 5.45 -10.38 -0.79
CA GLN A 134 5.25 -10.67 -2.20
C GLN A 134 6.51 -10.54 -3.05
N PHE A 135 7.26 -9.43 -3.12
CA PHE A 135 8.28 -9.31 -4.19
C PHE A 135 9.39 -8.29 -4.00
N VAL A 136 10.28 -8.41 -3.02
CA VAL A 136 11.55 -7.69 -3.10
C VAL A 136 12.67 -8.47 -2.40
N ASN A 137 13.86 -8.53 -3.00
CA ASN A 137 15.10 -8.90 -2.34
C ASN A 137 15.51 -7.74 -1.39
N VAL A 138 14.71 -7.51 -0.35
CA VAL A 138 14.92 -6.38 0.56
C VAL A 138 16.06 -6.72 1.50
N THR A 139 17.09 -5.87 1.57
CA THR A 139 18.12 -6.00 2.58
C THR A 139 17.52 -5.78 3.96
N GLY A 140 18.10 -6.39 5.01
CA GLY A 140 17.62 -6.18 6.37
C GLY A 140 17.66 -4.71 6.80
N ASP A 141 18.56 -3.91 6.23
CA ASP A 141 18.61 -2.46 6.44
C ASP A 141 17.41 -1.74 5.80
N SER A 142 17.03 -2.10 4.56
CA SER A 142 15.84 -1.54 3.91
C SER A 142 14.55 -1.94 4.64
N ILE A 143 14.45 -3.17 5.18
CA ILE A 143 13.34 -3.59 6.07
C ILE A 143 13.32 -2.70 7.32
N THR A 144 14.48 -2.53 7.96
CA THR A 144 14.63 -1.73 9.19
C THR A 144 14.18 -0.30 8.96
N GLN A 145 14.69 0.34 7.90
CA GLN A 145 14.42 1.74 7.59
C GLN A 145 12.96 1.95 7.21
N SER A 146 12.39 1.06 6.38
CA SER A 146 10.99 1.15 5.95
C SER A 146 10.04 1.02 7.14
N LEU A 147 10.19 -0.05 7.93
CA LEU A 147 9.30 -0.29 9.07
C LEU A 147 9.46 0.78 10.15
N SER A 148 10.68 1.27 10.40
CA SER A 148 10.88 2.37 11.34
C SER A 148 10.19 3.64 10.85
N THR A 149 10.32 3.97 9.58
CA THR A 149 9.69 5.17 9.00
C THR A 149 8.16 5.07 9.00
N TRP A 150 7.60 3.87 8.88
CA TRP A 150 6.14 3.65 8.82
C TRP A 150 5.46 3.58 10.18
N PHE A 151 6.14 3.07 11.21
CA PHE A 151 5.49 2.69 12.47
C PHE A 151 6.13 3.30 13.71
N VAL A 152 7.32 3.90 13.62
CA VAL A 152 7.97 4.55 14.77
C VAL A 152 7.58 6.02 14.81
N THR A 153 7.10 6.46 15.97
CA THR A 153 6.83 7.86 16.30
C THR A 153 7.49 8.21 17.63
N ASP A 154 7.52 9.51 17.99
CA ASP A 154 8.04 9.95 19.29
C ASP A 154 7.28 9.31 20.46
N GLU A 155 5.98 9.07 20.30
CA GLU A 155 5.12 8.42 21.29
C GLU A 155 5.28 6.89 21.30
N HIS A 156 5.69 6.29 20.18
CA HIS A 156 5.85 4.85 20.00
C HIS A 156 7.22 4.53 19.39
N PRO A 157 8.28 4.47 20.20
CA PRO A 157 9.66 4.30 19.71
C PRO A 157 9.97 2.91 19.17
N SER A 158 9.05 1.94 19.34
CA SER A 158 9.16 0.58 18.82
C SER A 158 7.96 0.26 17.94
N ILE A 159 8.24 -0.37 16.79
CA ILE A 159 7.23 -0.81 15.82
C ILE A 159 6.19 -1.73 16.47
N PHE A 160 6.63 -2.61 17.37
CA PHE A 160 5.73 -3.62 17.97
C PHE A 160 4.71 -3.00 18.94
N ASN A 161 4.96 -1.77 19.39
CA ASN A 161 4.05 -0.99 20.23
C ASN A 161 3.13 -0.07 19.42
N SER A 162 3.36 0.07 18.11
CA SER A 162 2.49 0.87 17.25
C SER A 162 1.09 0.24 17.18
N PRO A 163 0.01 1.02 17.46
CA PRO A 163 -1.36 0.57 17.28
C PRO A 163 -1.66 0.12 15.84
N GLN A 164 -1.05 0.79 14.86
CA GLN A 164 -1.18 0.44 13.44
C GLN A 164 -0.53 -0.93 13.15
N TRP A 165 0.68 -1.17 13.67
CA TRP A 165 1.34 -2.47 13.53
C TRP A 165 0.52 -3.59 14.17
N GLN A 166 0.03 -3.38 15.39
CA GLN A 166 -0.79 -4.37 16.10
C GLN A 166 -2.11 -4.66 15.40
N SER A 167 -2.66 -3.69 14.66
CA SER A 167 -3.86 -3.88 13.86
C SER A 167 -3.59 -4.73 12.61
N LEU A 168 -2.46 -4.49 11.93
CA LEU A 168 -2.11 -5.21 10.69
C LEU A 168 -1.49 -6.59 10.95
N PHE A 169 -0.69 -6.73 12.00
CA PHE A 169 0.10 -7.92 12.32
C PHE A 169 -0.02 -8.32 13.80
N PRO A 170 -1.23 -8.62 14.31
CA PRO A 170 -1.49 -8.82 15.74
C PRO A 170 -0.68 -9.97 16.39
N MET A 171 -0.20 -10.91 15.58
CA MET A 171 0.56 -12.08 16.04
C MET A 171 2.07 -11.83 16.08
N ILE A 172 2.56 -10.74 15.48
CA ILE A 172 3.99 -10.41 15.41
C ILE A 172 4.29 -9.31 16.43
N LYS A 173 4.71 -9.72 17.63
CA LYS A 173 4.93 -8.82 18.77
C LYS A 173 6.40 -8.53 19.06
N THR A 174 7.30 -9.22 18.36
CA THR A 174 8.75 -9.12 18.62
C THR A 174 9.53 -9.18 17.32
N LYS A 175 10.74 -8.63 17.35
CA LYS A 175 11.71 -8.74 16.26
C LYS A 175 11.98 -10.20 15.87
N LYS A 176 12.07 -11.09 16.86
CA LYS A 176 12.31 -12.52 16.61
C LYS A 176 11.19 -13.12 15.77
N GLN A 177 9.93 -12.91 16.18
CA GLN A 177 8.75 -13.37 15.43
C GLN A 177 8.68 -12.76 14.03
N LEU A 178 9.04 -11.49 13.87
CA LEU A 178 9.11 -10.84 12.55
C LEU A 178 10.15 -11.51 11.65
N CYS A 179 11.35 -11.75 12.16
CA CYS A 179 12.44 -12.36 11.39
C CYS A 179 12.12 -13.82 11.03
N GLU A 180 11.54 -14.58 11.96
CA GLU A 180 11.04 -15.94 11.72
C GLU A 180 9.97 -15.95 10.63
N TRP A 181 9.01 -15.03 10.72
CA TRP A 181 7.92 -14.91 9.76
C TRP A 181 8.40 -14.50 8.35
N LEU A 182 9.44 -13.67 8.27
CA LEU A 182 10.06 -13.24 7.01
C LEU A 182 11.13 -14.21 6.48
N HIS A 183 11.45 -15.28 7.22
CA HIS A 183 12.55 -16.19 6.91
C HIS A 183 13.92 -15.49 6.75
N VAL A 184 14.18 -14.44 7.53
CA VAL A 184 15.44 -13.69 7.53
C VAL A 184 16.18 -13.80 8.86
N SER A 185 17.50 -13.59 8.83
CA SER A 185 18.32 -13.60 10.04
C SER A 185 18.01 -12.40 10.95
N THR A 186 17.91 -12.64 12.25
CA THR A 186 17.77 -11.56 13.25
C THR A 186 18.95 -10.59 13.28
N LYS A 187 20.09 -10.97 12.67
CA LYS A 187 21.30 -10.13 12.56
C LYS A 187 21.19 -9.07 11.46
N THR A 188 20.36 -9.28 10.44
CA THR A 188 20.27 -8.37 9.29
C THR A 188 19.27 -7.23 9.55
N VAL A 189 18.28 -7.44 10.42
CA VAL A 189 17.27 -6.44 10.78
C VAL A 189 17.67 -5.74 12.08
N ARG A 190 17.64 -4.40 12.14
CA ARG A 190 18.09 -3.58 13.29
C ARG A 190 16.93 -2.83 13.97
N LEU A 191 15.80 -3.49 14.15
CA LEU A 191 14.63 -2.93 14.83
C LEU A 191 14.77 -3.04 16.36
N LYS A 192 14.29 -2.01 17.06
CA LYS A 192 14.22 -1.95 18.53
C LYS A 192 12.87 -2.44 19.05
#